data_AF-A0A950VAX8-F1
#
_entry.id   AF-A0A950VAX8-F1
#
_cell.length_a   1.000
_cell.length_b   1.000
_cell.length_c   1.000
_cell.angle_alpha   90.00
_cell.angle_beta   90.00
_cell.angle_gamma   90.00
#
_symmetry.space_group_name_H-M   'P 1'
#
loop_
_entity.id
_entity.type
_entity.pdbx_description
1 polymer ?
#
loop_
_entity_poly.entity_id
_entity_poly.type
_entity_poly.pdbx_seq_one_letter_code
_entity_poly.pdbx_strand_id
1 'polypeptide(L)'
;MRDEVVRPFESIESALEFMVLLETVIADASQELQDKLKEASTERYVNGLNLALYKIGQLSSHVQKSRRILNDLTLLRGVLLGDGQVRNGVASAADGRVSPQISGMSH
;
A
#
# COMPACT_ATOMS: atom_id res chain seq x y z
N MET A 1 38.88 -7.45 -5.17
CA MET A 1 37.53 -6.99 -5.58
C MET A 1 36.73 -6.91 -4.30
N ARG A 2 36.37 -5.71 -3.81
CA ARG A 2 35.50 -5.61 -2.63
C ARG A 2 34.13 -6.08 -3.09
N ASP A 3 33.55 -7.07 -2.41
CA ASP A 3 32.12 -7.34 -2.52
C ASP A 3 31.41 -6.05 -2.09
N GLU A 4 30.98 -5.27 -3.07
CA GLU A 4 30.04 -4.19 -2.84
C GLU A 4 28.79 -4.84 -2.25
N VAL A 5 28.52 -4.53 -0.98
CA VAL A 5 27.27 -4.94 -0.35
C VAL A 5 26.16 -4.35 -1.19
N VAL A 6 25.51 -5.18 -2.01
CA VAL A 6 24.35 -4.79 -2.80
C VAL A 6 23.30 -4.32 -1.79
N ARG A 7 23.08 -3.01 -1.73
CA ARG A 7 22.03 -2.40 -0.94
C ARG A 7 20.82 -2.28 -1.85
N PRO A 8 19.83 -3.19 -1.76
CA PRO A 8 18.65 -3.13 -2.62
C PRO A 8 17.82 -1.86 -2.38
N PHE A 9 18.03 -1.20 -1.24
CA PHE A 9 17.37 0.03 -0.85
C PHE A 9 18.40 1.05 -0.38
N GLU A 10 18.31 2.27 -0.90
CA GLU A 10 19.15 3.39 -0.50
C GLU A 10 18.56 4.16 0.69
N SER A 11 17.25 4.04 0.90
CA SER A 11 16.52 4.70 2.00
C SER A 11 15.23 3.97 2.40
N ILE A 12 14.62 4.40 3.51
CA ILE A 12 13.31 3.90 3.97
C ILE A 12 12.22 4.20 2.93
N GLU A 13 12.31 5.36 2.26
CA GLU A 13 11.39 5.77 1.20
C GLU A 13 11.48 4.81 -0.01
N SER A 14 12.69 4.45 -0.45
CA SER A 14 12.86 3.44 -1.53
C SER A 14 12.34 2.05 -1.14
N ALA A 15 12.48 1.67 0.14
CA ALA A 15 11.89 0.43 0.65
C ALA A 15 10.36 0.51 0.70
N LEU A 16 9.78 1.67 1.02
CA LEU A 16 8.34 1.91 1.02
C LEU A 16 7.74 1.78 -0.39
N GLU A 17 8.41 2.36 -1.39
CA GLU A 17 8.04 2.23 -2.81
C GLU A 17 8.09 0.77 -3.25
N PHE A 18 9.14 0.03 -2.87
CA PHE A 18 9.23 -1.39 -3.15
C PHE A 18 8.10 -2.20 -2.52
N MET A 19 7.66 -1.87 -1.31
CA MET A 19 6.51 -2.57 -0.70
C MET A 19 5.24 -2.41 -1.53
N VAL A 20 5.03 -1.27 -2.19
CA VAL A 20 3.89 -1.08 -3.11
C VAL A 20 3.99 -2.02 -4.31
N LEU A 21 5.18 -2.10 -4.94
CA LEU A 21 5.41 -3.01 -6.06
C LEU A 21 5.22 -4.48 -5.64
N LEU A 22 5.71 -4.84 -4.45
CA LEU A 22 5.57 -6.18 -3.91
C LEU A 22 4.09 -6.52 -3.62
N GLU A 23 3.28 -5.58 -3.13
CA GLU A 23 1.84 -5.78 -2.98
C GLU A 23 1.16 -6.14 -4.32
N THR A 24 1.54 -5.49 -5.42
CA THR A 24 1.03 -5.81 -6.76
C THR A 24 1.43 -7.22 -7.20
N VAL A 25 2.71 -7.57 -7.08
CA VAL A 25 3.22 -8.91 -7.45
C VAL A 25 2.52 -10.01 -6.63
N ILE A 26 2.28 -9.76 -5.35
CA ILE A 26 1.55 -10.68 -4.48
C ILE A 26 0.09 -10.85 -4.92
N ALA A 27 -0.57 -9.76 -5.32
CA ALA A 27 -1.95 -9.80 -5.80
C ALA A 27 -2.05 -10.62 -7.10
N ASP A 28 -1.13 -10.39 -8.05
CA ASP A 28 -1.09 -11.12 -9.31
C ASP A 28 -0.86 -12.62 -9.08
N ALA A 29 0.12 -12.98 -8.25
CA ALA A 29 0.40 -14.36 -7.89
C ALA A 29 -0.78 -15.02 -7.16
N SER A 30 -1.51 -14.27 -6.33
CA SER A 30 -2.73 -14.76 -5.67
C SER A 30 -3.82 -15.08 -6.68
N GLN A 31 -4.01 -14.21 -7.69
CA GLN A 31 -4.98 -14.44 -8.76
C GLN A 31 -4.61 -15.67 -9.60
N GLU A 32 -3.33 -15.82 -9.97
CA GLU A 32 -2.84 -16.99 -10.71
C GLU A 32 -3.11 -18.30 -9.95
N LEU A 33 -2.90 -18.32 -8.63
CA LEU A 33 -3.20 -19.48 -7.79
C LEU A 33 -4.71 -19.77 -7.73
N GLN A 34 -5.56 -18.75 -7.69
CA GLN A 34 -7.02 -18.93 -7.74
C GLN A 34 -7.49 -19.49 -9.08
N ASP A 35 -6.89 -19.05 -10.19
CA ASP A 35 -7.23 -19.56 -11.51
C ASP A 35 -6.80 -21.02 -11.66
N LYS A 36 -5.60 -21.37 -11.20
CA LYS A 36 -5.14 -22.77 -11.09
C LYS A 36 -6.05 -23.63 -10.22
N LEU A 37 -6.62 -23.06 -9.16
CA LEU A 37 -7.54 -23.79 -8.27
C LEU A 37 -8.85 -24.15 -8.97
N LYS A 38 -9.35 -23.30 -9.88
CA LYS A 38 -10.56 -23.59 -10.67
C LYS A 38 -10.36 -24.77 -11.63
N GLU A 39 -9.14 -24.95 -12.13
CA GLU A 39 -8.77 -25.99 -13.09
C GLU A 39 -8.25 -27.28 -12.42
N ALA A 40 -8.10 -27.27 -11.09
CA ALA A 40 -7.49 -28.38 -10.36
C ALA A 40 -8.37 -29.63 -10.36
N SER A 41 -7.80 -30.75 -10.79
CA SER A 41 -8.52 -32.01 -10.99
C SER A 41 -8.31 -33.07 -9.90
N THR A 42 -7.30 -32.89 -9.04
CA THR A 42 -6.99 -33.85 -7.97
C THR A 42 -7.07 -33.20 -6.61
N GLU A 43 -7.59 -33.94 -5.64
CA GLU A 43 -7.72 -33.48 -4.24
C GLU A 43 -6.37 -33.04 -3.67
N ARG A 44 -5.29 -33.79 -3.96
CA ARG A 44 -3.93 -33.43 -3.52
C ARG A 44 -3.50 -32.08 -4.07
N TYR A 45 -3.80 -31.77 -5.33
CA TYR A 45 -3.43 -30.49 -5.94
C TYR A 45 -4.28 -29.34 -5.38
N VAL A 46 -5.59 -29.55 -5.22
CA VAL A 46 -6.51 -28.61 -4.56
C VAL A 46 -6.00 -28.25 -3.16
N ASN A 47 -5.63 -29.26 -2.35
CA ASN A 47 -5.10 -29.05 -1.00
C ASN A 47 -3.79 -28.25 -1.02
N GLY A 48 -2.90 -28.52 -1.97
CA GLY A 48 -1.66 -27.74 -2.16
C GLY A 48 -1.91 -26.28 -2.53
N LEU A 49 -2.84 -26.02 -3.45
CA LEU A 49 -3.22 -24.67 -3.86
C LEU A 49 -3.90 -23.89 -2.74
N ASN A 50 -4.78 -24.51 -1.96
CA ASN A 50 -5.37 -23.90 -0.79
C ASN A 50 -4.32 -23.50 0.25
N LEU A 51 -3.31 -24.36 0.49
CA LEU A 51 -2.20 -24.03 1.38
C LEU A 51 -1.36 -22.86 0.83
N ALA A 52 -1.09 -22.83 -0.47
CA ALA A 52 -0.37 -21.73 -1.11
C ALA A 52 -1.14 -20.40 -1.00
N LEU A 53 -2.46 -20.42 -1.25
CA LEU A 53 -3.34 -19.25 -1.09
C LEU A 53 -3.39 -18.77 0.36
N TYR A 54 -3.40 -19.68 1.34
CA TYR A 54 -3.28 -19.29 2.74
C TYR A 54 -1.95 -18.58 3.01
N LYS A 55 -0.82 -19.13 2.55
CA LYS A 55 0.51 -18.56 2.74
C LYS A 55 0.68 -17.21 2.04
N ILE A 56 0.12 -17.05 0.83
CA ILE A 56 0.18 -15.79 0.11
C ILE A 56 -0.66 -14.71 0.79
N GLY A 57 -1.80 -15.09 1.39
CA GLY A 57 -2.58 -14.20 2.26
C GLY A 57 -1.80 -13.74 3.50
N GLN A 58 -1.06 -14.64 4.15
CA GLN A 58 -0.16 -14.27 5.25
C GLN A 58 0.91 -13.26 4.78
N LEU A 59 1.56 -13.55 3.65
CA LEU A 59 2.59 -12.67 3.07
C LEU A 59 2.03 -11.28 2.76
N SER A 60 0.86 -11.19 2.12
CA SER A 60 0.16 -9.93 1.84
C SER A 60 -0.06 -9.11 3.12
N SER A 61 -0.58 -9.75 4.19
CA SER A 61 -0.79 -9.08 5.47
C SER A 61 0.52 -8.53 6.08
N HIS A 62 1.61 -9.28 5.99
CA HIS A 62 2.91 -8.84 6.48
C HIS A 62 3.47 -7.67 5.68
N VAL A 63 3.38 -7.71 4.35
CA VAL A 63 3.84 -6.61 3.49
C VAL A 63 3.06 -5.33 3.76
N GLN A 64 1.74 -5.40 3.90
CA GLN A 64 0.91 -4.24 4.25
C GLN A 64 1.28 -3.62 5.61
N LYS A 65 1.55 -4.47 6.60
CA LYS A 65 2.01 -4.01 7.93
C LYS A 65 3.37 -3.34 7.84
N SER A 66 4.32 -3.93 7.12
CA SER A 66 5.64 -3.33 6.90
C SER A 66 5.54 -1.99 6.15
N ARG A 67 4.71 -1.92 5.11
CA ARG A 67 4.45 -0.68 4.36
C ARG A 67 3.93 0.43 5.27
N ARG A 68 2.98 0.12 6.15
CA ARG A 68 2.46 1.08 7.14
C ARG A 68 3.56 1.57 8.08
N ILE A 69 4.36 0.67 8.65
CA ILE A 69 5.46 1.04 9.55
C ILE A 69 6.49 1.92 8.84
N LEU A 70 6.89 1.59 7.60
CA LEU A 70 7.83 2.39 6.82
C LEU A 70 7.28 3.80 6.54
N ASN A 71 6.00 3.89 6.21
CA ASN A 71 5.32 5.17 6.03
C ASN A 71 5.30 6.00 7.32
N ASP A 72 4.95 5.38 8.45
CA ASP A 72 4.91 6.05 9.75
C ASP A 72 6.31 6.58 10.15
N LEU A 73 7.37 5.80 9.93
CA LEU A 73 8.75 6.24 10.15
C LEU A 73 9.14 7.42 9.25
N THR A 74 8.71 7.40 7.98
CA THR A 74 8.93 8.50 7.03
C THR A 74 8.24 9.79 7.50
N LEU A 75 7.01 9.67 8.01
CA LEU A 75 6.26 10.80 8.56
C LEU A 75 6.89 11.34 9.85
N LEU A 76 7.29 10.46 10.77
CA LEU A 76 7.95 10.84 12.02
C LEU A 76 9.26 11.59 11.75
N ARG A 77 10.04 11.15 10.76
CA ARG A 77 11.25 11.85 10.31
C ARG A 77 10.91 13.29 9.89
N GLY A 78 9.87 13.49 9.08
CA GLY A 78 9.44 14.83 8.65
C GLY A 78 8.99 15.73 9.81
N VAL A 79 8.27 15.18 10.80
CA VAL A 79 7.87 15.92 12.01
C VAL A 79 9.08 16.33 12.83
N LEU A 80 10.00 15.40 13.10
CA LEU A 80 11.18 15.63 13.94
C LEU A 80 12.17 16.62 13.30
N LEU A 81 12.26 16.66 11.98
CA LEU A 81 13.15 17.57 11.24
C LEU A 81 12.52 18.93 10.93
N GLY A 82 11.24 19.15 11.28
CA GLY A 82 10.55 20.43 11.07
C GLY A 82 9.83 20.60 9.73
N ASP A 83 9.82 19.56 8.88
CA ASP A 83 9.12 19.54 7.57
C ASP A 83 7.60 19.30 7.70
N GLY A 84 7.09 19.14 8.93
CA GLY A 84 5.71 18.78 9.27
C GLY A 84 4.60 19.77 8.86
N GLN A 85 4.89 20.82 8.08
CA GLN A 85 3.90 21.83 7.67
C GLN A 85 3.32 21.65 6.25
N VAL A 86 3.82 20.73 5.42
CA VAL A 86 3.47 20.76 3.98
C VAL A 86 2.23 19.93 3.58
N ARG A 87 1.71 19.02 4.41
CA ARG A 87 0.59 18.13 3.99
C ARG A 87 -0.75 18.33 4.68
N ASN A 88 -0.83 19.20 5.70
CA ASN A 88 -2.10 19.50 6.38
C ASN A 88 -2.99 20.50 5.60
N GLY A 89 -2.48 21.12 4.53
CA GLY A 89 -3.20 22.13 3.74
C GLY A 89 -4.13 21.59 2.63
N VAL A 90 -4.00 20.32 2.23
CA VAL A 90 -4.75 19.80 1.06
C VAL A 90 -6.12 19.23 1.43
N ALA A 91 -6.37 18.92 2.72
CA ALA A 91 -7.67 18.45 3.20
C ALA A 91 -8.66 19.60 3.48
N SER A 92 -8.19 20.85 3.59
CA SER A 92 -9.05 22.02 3.86
C SER A 92 -9.66 22.64 2.59
N ALA A 93 -9.07 22.40 1.41
CA ALA A 93 -9.55 22.98 0.14
C ALA A 93 -10.78 22.27 -0.46
N ALA A 94 -11.27 21.19 0.16
CA ALA A 94 -12.42 20.43 -0.33
C ALA A 94 -13.77 20.84 0.31
N ASP A 95 -13.79 21.75 1.30
CA ASP A 95 -15.03 22.25 1.92
C ASP A 95 -15.46 23.61 1.33
N GLY A 96 -15.57 23.65 0.00
CA GLY A 96 -16.15 24.77 -0.74
C GLY A 96 -17.66 24.60 -0.93
N ARG A 97 -18.44 24.47 0.16
CA ARG A 97 -19.91 24.53 0.06
C ARG A 97 -20.40 25.97 0.07
N VAL A 98 -20.69 26.41 -1.16
CA VAL A 98 -21.52 27.55 -1.58
C VAL A 98 -22.62 27.89 -0.56
N SER A 99 -22.58 29.10 -0.02
CA SER A 99 -23.73 29.72 0.67
C SER A 99 -24.70 30.28 -0.39
N PRO A 100 -26.01 29.97 -0.35
CA PRO A 100 -26.97 30.64 -1.22
C PRO A 100 -27.29 32.03 -0.66
N GLN A 101 -26.96 33.08 -1.41
CA GLN A 101 -27.53 34.41 -1.21
C GLN A 101 -29.02 34.35 -1.59
N ILE A 102 -29.89 34.40 -0.58
CA ILE A 102 -31.31 34.70 -0.76
C ILE A 102 -31.46 36.18 -1.14
N SER A 103 -31.54 36.44 -2.44
CA SER A 103 -31.89 37.75 -2.97
C SER A 103 -33.40 37.97 -2.77
N GLY A 104 -33.77 38.79 -1.79
CA GLY A 104 -35.13 39.26 -1.60
C GLY A 104 -35.57 40.13 -2.79
N MET A 105 -36.56 39.65 -3.53
CA MET A 105 -37.29 40.40 -4.54
C MET A 105 -38.18 41.45 -3.87
N SER A 106 -37.93 42.72 -4.19
CA SER A 106 -38.94 43.79 -4.10
C SER A 106 -40.05 43.51 -5.09
N HIS A 107 -41.31 43.59 -4.66
CA HIS A 107 -42.45 44.20 -5.37
C HIS A 107 -43.44 44.70 -4.31
#